data_AF-A0A2N1SW72-F1
#
_entry.id   AF-A0A2N1SW72-F1
#
_cell.length_a   1.000
_cell.length_b   1.000
_cell.length_c   1.000
_cell.angle_alpha   90.00
_cell.angle_beta   90.00
_cell.angle_gamma   90.00
#
_symmetry.space_group_name_H-M   'P 1'
#
loop_
_entity.id
_entity.type
_entity.pdbx_description
1 polymer ?
#
loop_
_entity_poly.entity_id
_entity_poly.type
_entity_poly.pdbx_seq_one_letter_code
_entity_poly.pdbx_strand_id
1 'polypeptide(L)'
;MNYSTAEGTQGICPAGSHIPSDENWKTLEIYLGMSQGDADLNEELRGTDQGAQIISGGASGLDFPSAGIRLDGPYSGEFSGEFSGVYAWSSTHHYYRWAYARWVMTLSSAKVFRWDPAVEVGLSVRCLGD
;
A
#
# COMPACT_ATOMS: atom_id res chain seq x y z
N MET A 1 -14.30 7.67 15.28
CA MET A 1 -13.29 6.61 15.38
C MET A 1 -13.85 5.50 16.27
N ASN A 2 -14.22 4.36 15.71
CA ASN A 2 -14.87 3.26 16.46
C ASN A 2 -13.89 2.27 17.13
N TYR A 3 -12.60 2.63 17.28
CA TYR A 3 -11.55 1.79 17.89
C TYR A 3 -11.54 0.32 17.46
N SER A 4 -12.04 0.03 16.25
CA SER A 4 -12.14 -1.33 15.73
C SER A 4 -10.76 -1.81 15.28
N THR A 5 -10.43 -3.04 15.62
CA THR A 5 -9.24 -3.75 15.14
C THR A 5 -9.56 -4.71 14.00
N ALA A 6 -10.80 -4.67 13.46
CA ALA A 6 -11.18 -5.49 12.31
C ALA A 6 -10.53 -4.95 11.04
N GLU A 7 -9.97 -5.85 10.24
CA GLU A 7 -9.44 -5.53 8.91
C GLU A 7 -10.57 -5.02 7.98
N GLY A 8 -10.24 -4.14 7.04
CA GLY A 8 -11.24 -3.62 6.11
C GLY A 8 -12.28 -2.70 6.75
N THR A 9 -12.07 -2.23 7.99
CA THR A 9 -12.99 -1.30 8.65
C THR A 9 -12.93 0.10 8.02
N GLN A 10 -14.03 0.85 8.10
CA GLN A 10 -14.07 2.24 7.65
C GLN A 10 -12.96 3.09 8.33
N GLY A 11 -12.80 2.96 9.65
CA GLY A 11 -11.77 3.68 10.39
C GLY A 11 -11.86 5.21 10.25
N ILE A 12 -10.80 5.81 9.68
CA ILE A 12 -10.70 7.25 9.39
C ILE A 12 -11.24 7.63 8.01
N CYS A 13 -11.62 6.65 7.19
CA CYS A 13 -12.08 6.88 5.83
C CYS A 13 -13.49 7.49 5.80
N PRO A 14 -13.81 8.27 4.75
CA PRO A 14 -15.18 8.74 4.50
C PRO A 14 -16.19 7.58 4.41
N ALA A 15 -17.46 7.87 4.65
CA ALA A 15 -18.52 6.88 4.46
C ALA A 15 -18.57 6.39 3.00
N GLY A 16 -18.78 5.08 2.81
CA GLY A 16 -18.69 4.41 1.50
C GLY A 16 -17.26 4.10 1.05
N SER A 17 -16.30 4.15 1.98
CA SER A 17 -14.92 3.73 1.76
C SER A 17 -14.32 3.16 3.04
N HIS A 18 -13.24 2.40 2.93
CA HIS A 18 -12.61 1.72 4.05
C HIS A 18 -11.09 1.69 3.96
N ILE A 19 -10.43 1.40 5.09
CA ILE A 19 -8.99 1.13 5.12
C ILE A 19 -8.78 -0.26 4.53
N PRO A 20 -8.04 -0.40 3.41
CA PRO A 20 -7.97 -1.66 2.68
C PRO A 20 -7.21 -2.74 3.45
N SER A 21 -7.74 -3.95 3.44
CA SER A 21 -7.00 -5.16 3.81
C SER A 21 -6.01 -5.55 2.70
N ASP A 22 -5.15 -6.53 2.98
CA ASP A 22 -4.27 -7.13 1.98
C ASP A 22 -5.04 -7.74 0.81
N GLU A 23 -6.16 -8.40 1.09
CA GLU A 23 -7.04 -8.97 0.07
C GLU A 23 -7.73 -7.90 -0.79
N ASN A 24 -8.12 -6.76 -0.20
CA ASN A 24 -8.71 -5.65 -0.97
C ASN A 24 -7.69 -5.06 -1.94
N TRP A 25 -6.44 -4.93 -1.51
CA TRP A 25 -5.35 -4.52 -2.39
C TRP A 25 -5.08 -5.53 -3.51
N LYS A 26 -5.02 -6.84 -3.21
CA LYS A 26 -4.85 -7.86 -4.25
C LYS A 26 -6.01 -7.82 -5.25
N THR A 27 -7.24 -7.64 -4.77
CA THR A 27 -8.43 -7.48 -5.62
C THR A 27 -8.29 -6.27 -6.55
N LEU A 28 -7.82 -5.13 -6.01
CA LEU A 28 -7.56 -3.93 -6.80
C LEU A 28 -6.47 -4.16 -7.85
N GLU A 29 -5.35 -4.75 -7.45
CA GLU A 29 -4.22 -5.07 -8.34
C GLU A 29 -4.66 -6.01 -9.49
N ILE A 30 -5.47 -7.02 -9.18
CA ILE A 30 -6.05 -7.94 -10.18
C ILE A 30 -7.04 -7.22 -11.08
N TYR A 31 -7.89 -6.35 -10.54
CA TYR A 31 -8.80 -5.52 -11.33
C TYR A 31 -8.04 -4.64 -12.34
N LEU A 32 -6.86 -4.14 -11.96
CA LEU A 32 -5.96 -3.40 -12.85
C LEU A 32 -5.13 -4.29 -13.80
N GLY A 33 -5.40 -5.60 -13.83
CA GLY A 33 -4.83 -6.55 -14.80
C GLY A 33 -3.69 -7.43 -14.27
N MET A 34 -3.40 -7.42 -12.96
CA MET A 34 -2.43 -8.36 -12.38
C MET A 34 -3.00 -9.79 -12.38
N SER A 35 -2.15 -10.80 -12.60
CA SER A 35 -2.59 -12.18 -12.45
C SER A 35 -2.74 -12.56 -10.97
N GLN A 36 -3.60 -13.53 -10.65
CA GLN A 36 -3.72 -14.06 -9.28
C GLN A 36 -2.36 -14.57 -8.77
N GLY A 37 -1.60 -15.26 -9.63
CA GLY A 37 -0.29 -15.80 -9.29
C GLY A 37 0.70 -14.70 -8.88
N ASP A 38 0.73 -13.59 -9.62
CA ASP A 38 1.55 -12.43 -9.24
C ASP A 38 1.04 -11.76 -7.96
N ALA A 39 -0.28 -11.65 -7.80
CA ALA A 39 -0.91 -11.02 -6.63
C ALA A 39 -0.66 -11.78 -5.32
N ASP A 40 -0.35 -13.07 -5.38
CA ASP A 40 -0.05 -13.88 -4.19
C ASP A 40 1.45 -13.95 -3.86
N LEU A 41 2.34 -13.40 -4.70
CA LEU A 41 3.77 -13.29 -4.37
C LEU A 41 3.98 -12.28 -3.22
N ASN A 42 4.97 -12.54 -2.37
CA ASN A 42 5.39 -11.67 -1.27
C ASN A 42 6.88 -11.33 -1.41
N GLU A 43 7.28 -10.13 -0.97
CA GLU A 43 8.66 -9.63 -1.02
C GLU A 43 9.25 -9.58 -2.45
N GLU A 44 8.40 -9.40 -3.46
CA GLU A 44 8.79 -9.31 -4.87
C GLU A 44 8.09 -8.15 -5.59
N LEU A 45 8.67 -7.72 -6.73
CA LEU A 45 8.04 -6.77 -7.65
C LEU A 45 7.07 -7.50 -8.58
N ARG A 46 5.78 -7.24 -8.41
CA ARG A 46 4.68 -8.04 -8.96
C ARG A 46 3.92 -7.29 -10.06
N GLY A 47 3.29 -8.08 -10.93
CA GLY A 47 2.54 -7.59 -12.09
C GLY A 47 3.42 -6.97 -13.17
N THR A 48 2.80 -6.15 -14.01
CA THR A 48 3.40 -5.56 -15.20
C THR A 48 3.48 -4.04 -15.10
N ASP A 49 2.34 -3.39 -14.85
CA ASP A 49 2.19 -1.93 -14.91
C ASP A 49 1.22 -1.37 -13.86
N GLN A 50 0.67 -2.20 -12.97
CA GLN A 50 -0.32 -1.81 -11.98
C GLN A 50 0.20 -0.71 -11.03
N GLY A 51 1.50 -0.69 -10.72
CA GLY A 51 2.11 0.39 -9.97
C GLY A 51 2.01 1.73 -10.70
N ALA A 52 2.31 1.77 -12.00
CA ALA A 52 2.17 2.98 -12.82
C ALA A 52 0.70 3.41 -13.00
N GLN A 53 -0.24 2.47 -12.93
CA GLN A 53 -1.67 2.80 -12.98
C GLN A 53 -2.16 3.48 -11.69
N ILE A 54 -1.64 3.09 -10.52
CA ILE A 54 -2.11 3.56 -9.18
C ILE A 54 -1.59 4.96 -8.80
N ILE A 55 -0.40 5.33 -9.27
CA ILE A 55 0.25 6.59 -8.88
C ILE A 55 -0.48 7.82 -9.41
N SER A 56 -0.17 9.00 -8.87
CA SER A 56 -0.64 10.30 -9.37
C SER A 56 -0.41 10.45 -10.87
N GLY A 57 -1.49 10.75 -11.62
CA GLY A 57 -1.47 10.86 -13.09
C GLY A 57 -1.52 9.50 -13.81
N GLY A 58 -1.66 8.40 -13.08
CA GLY A 58 -1.83 7.06 -13.62
C GLY A 58 -3.22 6.83 -14.24
N ALA A 59 -3.36 5.76 -15.02
CA ALA A 59 -4.57 5.48 -15.78
C ALA A 59 -5.78 5.03 -14.93
N SER A 60 -5.58 4.67 -13.65
CA SER A 60 -6.66 4.16 -12.79
C SER A 60 -7.55 5.26 -12.17
N GLY A 61 -7.07 6.51 -12.13
CA GLY A 61 -7.75 7.60 -11.41
C GLY A 61 -7.66 7.51 -9.87
N LEU A 62 -6.87 6.58 -9.33
CA LEU A 62 -6.61 6.51 -7.88
C LEU A 62 -5.72 7.65 -7.39
N ASP A 63 -4.80 8.11 -8.24
CA ASP A 63 -3.92 9.24 -8.04
C ASP A 63 -3.14 9.24 -6.72
N PHE A 64 -2.55 8.10 -6.34
CA PHE A 64 -1.80 8.03 -5.08
C PHE A 64 -0.52 8.86 -5.15
N PRO A 65 -0.34 9.88 -4.29
CA PRO A 65 0.84 10.74 -4.32
C PRO A 65 2.04 10.03 -3.72
N SER A 66 3.21 10.33 -4.28
CA SER A 66 4.51 9.85 -3.80
C SER A 66 4.91 10.51 -2.49
N ALA A 67 4.28 10.06 -1.40
CA ALA A 67 4.39 10.64 -0.08
C ALA A 67 5.59 10.15 0.73
N GLY A 68 6.48 9.32 0.17
CA GLY A 68 7.66 8.82 0.88
C GLY A 68 7.35 7.89 2.06
N ILE A 69 8.38 7.65 2.86
CA ILE A 69 8.43 6.68 3.96
C ILE A 69 9.26 7.24 5.11
N ARG A 70 8.75 7.11 6.34
CA ARG A 70 9.55 7.32 7.56
C ARG A 70 10.09 5.98 8.03
N LEU A 71 11.40 5.79 7.96
CA LEU A 71 12.03 4.56 8.43
C LEU A 71 12.17 4.59 9.96
N ASP A 72 12.01 3.43 10.59
CA ASP A 72 12.26 3.27 12.03
C ASP A 72 13.40 2.27 12.25
N GLY A 73 14.28 2.57 13.21
CA GLY A 73 15.51 1.81 13.48
C GLY A 73 16.55 2.64 14.25
N PRO A 74 17.73 2.08 14.59
CA PRO A 74 18.77 2.78 15.36
C PRO A 74 19.33 4.04 14.68
N TYR A 75 18.91 4.32 13.44
CA TYR A 75 19.15 5.54 12.68
C TYR A 75 17.83 6.31 12.48
N SER A 76 17.32 6.83 13.60
CA SER A 76 16.68 8.15 13.74
C SER A 76 15.58 8.60 12.77
N GLY A 77 14.47 7.86 12.64
CA GLY A 77 13.19 8.42 12.18
C GLY A 77 13.25 9.22 10.88
N GLU A 78 14.22 8.90 10.02
CA GLU A 78 14.52 9.66 8.82
C GLU A 78 13.38 9.49 7.82
N PHE A 79 13.02 10.60 7.20
CA PHE A 79 12.09 10.60 6.10
C PHE A 79 12.85 10.49 4.79
N SER A 80 12.44 9.55 3.95
CA SER A 80 13.05 9.29 2.65
C SER A 80 12.00 8.93 1.63
N GLY A 81 12.40 8.75 0.37
CA GLY A 81 11.50 8.32 -0.68
C GLY A 81 10.43 9.35 -1.09
N GLU A 82 10.52 10.58 -0.57
CA GLU A 82 9.66 11.69 -0.97
C GLU A 82 9.80 11.93 -2.47
N PHE A 83 8.67 12.13 -3.16
CA PHE A 83 8.58 12.26 -4.62
C PHE A 83 9.02 11.04 -5.43
N SER A 84 9.60 10.01 -4.81
CA SER A 84 10.12 8.83 -5.53
C SER A 84 9.29 7.56 -5.34
N GLY A 85 8.35 7.53 -4.40
CA GLY A 85 7.50 6.36 -4.23
C GLY A 85 6.20 6.60 -3.46
N VAL A 86 5.20 5.78 -3.80
CA VAL A 86 3.98 5.58 -3.02
C VAL A 86 4.25 4.46 -2.03
N TYR A 87 3.93 4.68 -0.76
CA TYR A 87 4.05 3.68 0.30
C TYR A 87 2.76 3.66 1.09
N ALA A 88 2.05 2.53 1.11
CA ALA A 88 0.71 2.46 1.66
C ALA A 88 0.52 1.22 2.54
N TRP A 89 0.02 1.44 3.75
CA TRP A 89 -0.38 0.38 4.66
C TRP A 89 -1.61 -0.37 4.14
N SER A 90 -1.69 -1.66 4.47
CA SER A 90 -2.96 -2.37 4.59
C SER A 90 -3.36 -2.49 6.07
N SER A 91 -4.63 -2.82 6.32
CA SER A 91 -5.11 -3.14 7.67
C SER A 91 -4.77 -4.58 8.11
N THR A 92 -4.11 -5.37 7.26
CA THR A 92 -3.88 -6.80 7.54
C THR A 92 -2.60 -7.02 8.31
N HIS A 93 -2.74 -7.60 9.51
CA HIS A 93 -1.63 -8.02 10.34
C HIS A 93 -1.00 -9.28 9.76
N HIS A 94 0.33 -9.37 9.76
CA HIS A 94 1.03 -10.57 9.33
C HIS A 94 1.55 -11.35 10.54
N TYR A 95 2.56 -10.81 11.23
CA TYR A 95 3.17 -11.48 12.38
C TYR A 95 3.86 -10.48 13.32
N TYR A 96 3.78 -10.70 14.62
CA TYR A 96 4.41 -9.85 15.65
C TYR A 96 4.14 -8.35 15.42
N ARG A 97 5.16 -7.60 15.02
CA ARG A 97 5.12 -6.16 14.74
C ARG A 97 5.16 -5.88 13.24
N TRP A 98 4.68 -6.79 12.40
CA TRP A 98 4.67 -6.66 10.93
C TRP A 98 3.24 -6.71 10.38
N ALA A 99 2.97 -5.85 9.40
CA ALA A 99 1.70 -5.75 8.70
C ALA A 99 1.95 -5.58 7.20
N TYR A 100 1.05 -6.06 6.35
CA TYR A 100 1.27 -5.95 4.92
C TYR A 100 1.16 -4.51 4.44
N ALA A 101 2.02 -4.15 3.50
CA ALA A 101 2.09 -2.85 2.87
C ALA A 101 2.41 -2.98 1.39
N ARG A 102 2.17 -1.89 0.66
CA ARG A 102 2.54 -1.74 -0.74
C ARG A 102 3.57 -0.65 -0.85
N TRP A 103 4.54 -0.85 -1.73
CA TRP A 103 5.27 0.28 -2.31
C TRP A 103 5.20 0.27 -3.83
N VAL A 104 5.37 1.44 -4.43
CA VAL A 104 5.57 1.63 -5.86
C VAL A 104 6.64 2.70 -6.03
N MET A 105 7.74 2.39 -6.73
CA MET A 105 8.76 3.38 -7.06
C MET A 105 8.38 4.13 -8.34
N THR A 106 7.96 5.38 -8.21
CA THR A 106 7.27 6.11 -9.29
C THR A 106 8.15 6.50 -10.47
N LEU A 107 9.48 6.49 -10.30
CA LEU A 107 10.44 6.88 -11.35
C LEU A 107 11.20 5.71 -11.98
N SER A 108 11.10 4.51 -11.40
CA SER A 108 11.97 3.38 -11.77
C SER A 108 11.23 2.05 -11.93
N SER A 109 9.95 1.97 -11.58
CA SER A 109 9.17 0.75 -11.70
C SER A 109 7.71 1.01 -11.97
N ALA A 110 7.13 0.23 -12.88
CA ALA A 110 5.68 0.19 -13.10
C ALA A 110 5.00 -0.91 -12.26
N LYS A 111 5.76 -1.66 -11.46
CA LYS A 111 5.30 -2.81 -10.68
C LYS A 111 4.95 -2.43 -9.24
N VAL A 112 4.18 -3.30 -8.57
CA VAL A 112 3.84 -3.17 -7.15
C VAL A 112 4.67 -4.14 -6.32
N PHE A 113 5.31 -3.67 -5.25
CA PHE A 113 5.94 -4.55 -4.28
C PHE A 113 5.02 -4.72 -3.08
N ARG A 114 4.81 -5.96 -2.68
CA ARG A 114 4.14 -6.30 -1.42
C ARG A 114 5.17 -6.79 -0.43
N TRP A 115 5.11 -6.26 0.78
CA TRP A 115 6.05 -6.53 1.86
C TRP A 115 5.36 -6.32 3.20
N ASP A 116 6.04 -6.70 4.28
CA ASP A 116 5.51 -6.65 5.64
C ASP A 116 6.47 -5.93 6.61
N PRO A 117 6.61 -4.61 6.49
CA PRO A 117 7.52 -3.85 7.36
C PRO A 117 7.03 -3.78 8.80
N ALA A 118 7.96 -3.40 9.69
CA ALA A 118 7.69 -3.04 11.08
C ALA A 118 6.57 -2.00 11.16
N VAL A 119 5.56 -2.21 12.02
CA VAL A 119 4.43 -1.29 12.23
C VAL A 119 4.88 0.07 12.77
N GLU A 120 6.12 0.15 13.26
CA GLU A 120 6.79 1.39 13.60
C GLU A 120 7.14 2.27 12.39
N VAL A 121 7.24 1.70 11.19
CA VAL A 121 7.52 2.45 9.96
C VAL A 121 6.35 3.39 9.63
N GLY A 122 6.64 4.63 9.26
CA GLY A 122 5.62 5.57 8.84
C GLY A 122 5.32 5.44 7.35
N LEU A 123 4.20 4.81 7.01
CA LEU A 123 3.64 4.77 5.65
C LEU A 123 2.29 5.50 5.61
N SER A 124 1.84 5.88 4.41
CA SER A 124 0.52 6.48 4.24
C SER A 124 -0.59 5.45 4.45
N VAL A 125 -1.76 5.92 4.92
CA VAL A 125 -3.00 5.13 4.89
C VAL A 125 -3.85 5.68 3.74
N ARG A 126 -4.41 4.79 2.93
CA ARG A 126 -5.30 5.12 1.81
C ARG A 126 -6.67 4.49 2.05
N CYS A 127 -7.70 5.10 1.48
CA CYS A 127 -9.07 4.60 1.55
C CYS A 127 -9.46 4.05 0.19
N LEU A 128 -10.06 2.87 0.14
CA LEU A 128 -10.66 2.31 -1.07
C LEU A 128 -12.18 2.42 -0.96
N GLY A 129 -12.83 2.77 -2.07
CA GLY A 129 -14.30 2.76 -2.15
C GLY A 129 -14.85 1.34 -2.03
N ASP A 130 -16.00 1.22 -1.39
CA ASP A 130 -16.75 -0.04 -1.28
C ASP A 130 -17.37 -0.47 -2.62
#